data_AF-X6N611-F1
#
_entry.id   AF-X6N611-F1
#
_cell.length_a   1.000
_cell.length_b   1.000
_cell.length_c   1.000
_cell.angle_alpha   90.00
_cell.angle_beta   90.00
_cell.angle_gamma   90.00
#
_symmetry.space_group_name_H-M   'P 1'
#
loop_
_entity.id
_entity.type
_entity.pdbx_description
1 polymer ?
#
loop_
_entity_poly.entity_id
_entity_poly.type
_entity_poly.pdbx_seq_one_letter_code
_entity_poly.pdbx_strand_id
1 'polypeptide(L)'
;MTQIRKIDEVVCTLLRLLIHLPLLIRNGSCAKNCPELAKLLNKQEKTEMTEFLWKQAKGNLKLLMKVTNLNEEEICFGLHSLLDDLPATFNQWYPQGFEKIDDANGIYQMETKFNMKYGSYFANKLTFLRLRNKSVIDVKKNQEQERRDLFSEIEETKQLEESYKQEFLPHLFLVTKQVQIEDLIQRFRNDHSLGLKCPLLGSILLANTDLLWNVRYLVDIGAWMRYLYVHYFGKISQAAFQQHSIEKIFQDLEKKKKDPSNKWVTPSQIEIYRQSWNNFKQCWNNLAQKRIQNECQSFILPSLGDKPISPELCVARDSGDGLMIVKIIELLQSVNNEFLEKVLTKQKAIDQPGDHKDDEQKYPNEQEHNPNALLPSSSSSASFAVNKSLFDISDKDIIAIDKDKVMEIIRLWSVPVLEYGCVNGNIDEYLDLEAIENEIFNQFVSNRRILAISTPFFQFSNELGIENSLALIEANNPELKIDLLDDDLWNTFLASTRSPMEGQKALELLSQTISFLHQCVKRIDPLSVVILSFFNIKKK
;
A
#
# COMPACT_ATOMS: atom_id res chain seq x y z
N MET A 1 13.59 24.58 -8.05
CA MET A 1 12.72 23.50 -8.55
C MET A 1 13.58 22.27 -8.75
N THR A 2 13.40 21.25 -7.93
CA THR A 2 14.12 19.97 -8.05
C THR A 2 13.47 19.18 -9.18
N GLN A 3 14.13 19.07 -10.34
CA GLN A 3 13.67 18.18 -11.41
C GLN A 3 13.62 16.75 -10.86
N ILE A 4 12.42 16.18 -10.78
CA ILE A 4 12.23 14.77 -10.45
C ILE A 4 12.79 13.96 -11.62
N ARG A 5 13.88 13.22 -11.39
CA ARG A 5 14.45 12.31 -12.40
C ARG A 5 13.44 11.22 -12.72
N LYS A 6 13.05 11.09 -13.99
CA LYS A 6 12.13 10.04 -14.47
C LYS A 6 12.90 9.06 -15.36
N ILE A 7 13.55 8.08 -14.74
CA ILE A 7 14.22 6.97 -15.44
C ILE A 7 13.53 5.68 -15.02
N ASP A 8 13.28 4.77 -15.97
CA ASP A 8 12.64 3.49 -15.72
C ASP A 8 13.51 2.63 -14.79
N GLU A 9 12.86 1.90 -13.88
CA GLU A 9 13.52 1.01 -12.93
C GLU A 9 14.34 -0.08 -13.64
N VAL A 10 13.85 -0.56 -14.80
CA VAL A 10 14.58 -1.52 -15.65
C VAL A 10 15.91 -0.93 -16.12
N VAL A 11 15.90 0.33 -16.57
CA VAL A 11 17.08 1.02 -17.12
C VAL A 11 18.05 1.39 -16.01
N CYS A 12 17.56 1.86 -14.87
CA CYS A 12 18.40 2.09 -13.69
C CYS A 12 19.13 0.80 -13.27
N THR A 13 18.42 -0.32 -13.25
CA THR A 13 18.98 -1.62 -12.86
C THR A 13 19.98 -2.13 -13.89
N LEU A 14 19.66 -2.00 -15.18
CA LEU A 14 20.54 -2.34 -16.29
C LEU A 14 21.83 -1.51 -16.26
N LEU A 15 21.74 -0.19 -16.11
CA LEU A 15 22.92 0.69 -16.02
C LEU A 15 23.81 0.33 -14.85
N ARG A 16 23.24 0.03 -13.68
CA ARG A 16 24.02 -0.47 -12.54
C ARG A 16 24.74 -1.76 -12.90
N LEU A 17 24.07 -2.72 -13.53
CA LEU A 17 24.71 -3.96 -13.97
C LEU A 17 25.86 -3.70 -14.96
N LEU A 18 25.62 -2.86 -15.96
CA LEU A 18 26.60 -2.47 -17.00
C LEU A 18 27.75 -1.60 -16.48
N ILE A 19 27.63 -0.98 -15.31
CA ILE A 19 28.74 -0.31 -14.63
C ILE A 19 29.59 -1.33 -13.86
N HIS A 20 28.96 -2.28 -13.16
CA HIS A 20 29.68 -3.23 -12.32
C HIS A 20 30.40 -4.32 -13.13
N LEU A 21 29.87 -4.74 -14.28
CA LEU A 21 30.49 -5.76 -15.13
C LEU A 21 31.87 -5.33 -15.69
N PRO A 22 32.04 -4.15 -16.31
CA PRO A 22 33.35 -3.67 -16.75
C PRO A 22 34.33 -3.46 -15.59
N LEU A 23 33.86 -2.96 -14.43
CA LEU A 23 34.70 -2.82 -13.23
C LEU A 23 35.21 -4.18 -12.74
N LEU A 24 34.35 -5.21 -12.78
CA LEU A 24 34.70 -6.59 -12.44
C LEU A 24 35.73 -7.16 -13.45
N ILE A 25 35.50 -6.97 -14.75
CA ILE A 25 36.44 -7.38 -15.80
C ILE A 25 37.79 -6.70 -15.61
N ARG A 26 37.80 -5.38 -15.37
CA ARG A 26 39.02 -4.60 -15.13
C ARG A 26 39.79 -5.12 -13.91
N ASN A 27 39.11 -5.39 -12.80
CA ASN A 27 39.73 -5.95 -11.60
C ASN A 27 40.27 -7.37 -11.83
N GLY A 28 39.56 -8.20 -12.61
CA GLY A 28 40.01 -9.53 -13.01
C GLY A 28 41.26 -9.53 -13.90
N SER A 29 41.32 -8.59 -14.85
CA SER A 29 42.42 -8.44 -15.81
C SER A 29 43.71 -7.85 -15.22
N CYS A 30 43.64 -7.18 -14.06
CA CYS A 30 44.83 -6.69 -13.37
C CYS A 30 45.52 -7.81 -12.57
N ALA A 31 46.77 -8.14 -12.88
CA ALA A 31 47.52 -9.16 -12.14
C ALA A 31 47.73 -8.82 -10.65
N LYS A 32 47.70 -7.52 -10.29
CA LYS A 32 47.80 -6.97 -8.93
C LYS A 32 46.56 -6.11 -8.60
N ASN A 33 46.50 -5.55 -7.39
CA ASN A 33 45.52 -4.52 -7.02
C ASN A 33 45.52 -3.36 -8.03
N CYS A 34 44.33 -2.94 -8.47
CA CYS A 34 44.15 -1.74 -9.27
C CYS A 34 43.94 -0.53 -8.33
N PRO A 35 44.89 0.42 -8.24
CA PRO A 35 44.81 1.52 -7.27
C PRO A 35 43.62 2.46 -7.50
N GLU A 36 43.25 2.64 -8.76
CA GLU A 36 42.14 3.50 -9.17
C GLU A 36 40.79 2.91 -8.74
N LEU A 37 40.61 1.60 -8.94
CA LEU A 37 39.45 0.84 -8.47
C LEU A 37 39.40 0.76 -6.95
N ALA A 38 40.55 0.55 -6.30
CA ALA A 38 40.65 0.53 -4.84
C ALA A 38 40.18 1.86 -4.23
N LYS A 39 40.59 2.98 -4.84
CA LYS A 39 40.14 4.32 -4.46
C LYS A 39 38.66 4.55 -4.76
N LEU A 40 38.16 4.10 -5.91
CA LEU A 40 36.77 4.27 -6.31
C LEU A 40 35.80 3.50 -5.41
N LEU A 41 36.14 2.26 -5.05
CA LEU A 41 35.30 1.36 -4.27
C LEU A 41 35.53 1.49 -2.75
N ASN A 42 36.54 2.26 -2.35
CA ASN A 42 37.02 2.37 -0.97
C ASN A 42 37.36 0.99 -0.36
N LYS A 43 38.12 0.17 -1.10
CA LYS A 43 38.53 -1.19 -0.73
C LYS A 43 39.99 -1.42 -1.10
N GLN A 44 40.78 -1.98 -0.19
CA GLN A 44 42.23 -2.10 -0.38
C GLN A 44 42.65 -3.45 -0.97
N GLU A 45 41.91 -4.52 -0.68
CA GLU A 45 42.28 -5.88 -1.08
C GLU A 45 41.59 -6.34 -2.37
N LYS A 46 42.32 -7.04 -3.24
CA LYS A 46 41.81 -7.52 -4.54
C LYS A 46 40.64 -8.47 -4.37
N THR A 47 40.75 -9.38 -3.41
CA THR A 47 39.75 -10.38 -3.09
C THR A 47 38.46 -9.70 -2.62
N GLU A 48 38.58 -8.72 -1.73
CA GLU A 48 37.44 -7.93 -1.24
C GLU A 48 36.75 -7.12 -2.35
N MET A 49 37.53 -6.50 -3.25
CA MET A 49 37.00 -5.83 -4.43
C MET A 49 36.26 -6.80 -5.36
N THR A 50 36.83 -8.00 -5.57
CA THR A 50 36.23 -9.03 -6.42
C THR A 50 34.91 -9.53 -5.84
N GLU A 51 34.88 -9.88 -4.56
CA GLU A 51 33.67 -10.32 -3.87
C GLU A 51 32.58 -9.26 -3.88
N PHE A 52 32.95 -7.99 -3.64
CA PHE A 52 32.02 -6.88 -3.70
C PHE A 52 31.41 -6.71 -5.09
N LEU A 53 32.24 -6.60 -6.13
CA LEU A 53 31.78 -6.41 -7.51
C LEU A 53 30.94 -7.60 -7.99
N TRP A 54 31.33 -8.82 -7.61
CA TRP A 54 30.56 -10.03 -7.91
C TRP A 54 29.19 -10.02 -7.22
N LYS A 55 29.14 -9.65 -5.94
CA LYS A 55 27.89 -9.52 -5.18
C LYS A 55 26.98 -8.45 -5.79
N GLN A 56 27.53 -7.32 -6.21
CA GLN A 56 26.76 -6.26 -6.88
C GLN A 56 26.26 -6.72 -8.25
N ALA A 57 27.11 -7.32 -9.09
CA ALA A 57 26.69 -7.83 -10.40
C ALA A 57 25.59 -8.89 -10.28
N LYS A 58 25.77 -9.88 -9.39
CA LYS A 58 24.76 -10.92 -9.13
C LYS A 58 23.47 -10.34 -8.53
N GLY A 59 23.58 -9.38 -7.62
CA GLY A 59 22.44 -8.69 -7.02
C GLY A 59 21.64 -7.90 -8.06
N ASN A 60 22.33 -7.14 -8.92
CA ASN A 60 21.71 -6.36 -9.98
C ASN A 60 21.12 -7.27 -11.07
N LEU A 61 21.73 -8.41 -11.40
CA LEU A 61 21.16 -9.39 -12.33
C LEU A 61 19.85 -9.97 -11.77
N LYS A 62 19.83 -10.38 -10.50
CA LYS A 62 18.61 -10.87 -9.84
C LYS A 62 17.54 -9.79 -9.73
N LEU A 63 17.94 -8.55 -9.45
CA LEU A 63 17.01 -7.43 -9.46
C LEU A 63 16.46 -7.20 -10.86
N LEU A 64 17.29 -7.31 -11.90
CA LEU A 64 16.88 -7.18 -13.29
C LEU A 64 15.85 -8.25 -13.66
N MET A 65 16.09 -9.51 -13.29
CA MET A 65 15.11 -10.60 -13.42
C MET A 65 13.78 -10.27 -12.73
N LYS A 66 13.83 -9.70 -11.52
CA LYS A 66 12.64 -9.31 -10.76
C LYS A 66 11.87 -8.17 -11.42
N VAL A 67 12.54 -7.11 -11.86
CA VAL A 67 11.88 -5.91 -12.41
C VAL A 67 11.38 -6.13 -13.85
N THR A 68 11.97 -7.07 -14.58
CA THR A 68 11.55 -7.46 -15.95
C THR A 68 10.64 -8.69 -15.99
N ASN A 69 10.54 -9.43 -14.88
CA ASN A 69 9.86 -10.73 -14.79
C ASN A 69 10.34 -11.78 -15.81
N LEU A 70 11.63 -11.75 -16.15
CA LEU A 70 12.28 -12.71 -17.02
C LEU A 70 13.13 -13.68 -16.19
N ASN A 71 13.22 -14.93 -16.66
CA ASN A 71 14.09 -15.91 -16.02
C ASN A 71 15.58 -15.63 -16.34
N GLU A 72 16.48 -16.35 -15.66
CA GLU A 72 17.92 -16.12 -15.79
C GLU A 72 18.41 -16.33 -17.22
N GLU A 73 17.89 -17.34 -17.93
CA GLU A 73 18.27 -17.65 -19.30
C GLU A 73 17.82 -16.55 -20.28
N GLU A 74 16.56 -16.13 -20.19
CA GLU A 74 15.98 -15.06 -21.01
C GLU A 74 16.72 -13.74 -20.83
N ILE A 75 17.06 -13.40 -19.58
CA ILE A 75 17.87 -12.23 -19.27
C ILE A 75 19.27 -12.34 -19.85
N CYS A 76 19.90 -13.51 -19.76
CA CYS A 76 21.23 -13.71 -20.35
C CYS A 76 21.20 -13.49 -21.87
N PHE A 77 20.23 -14.07 -22.59
CA PHE A 77 20.10 -13.86 -24.04
C PHE A 77 19.82 -12.40 -24.39
N GLY A 78 18.92 -11.74 -23.66
CA GLY A 78 18.64 -10.33 -23.86
C GLY A 78 19.86 -9.45 -23.59
N LEU A 79 20.63 -9.73 -22.53
CA LEU A 79 21.86 -9.00 -22.23
C LEU A 79 22.93 -9.22 -23.30
N HIS A 80 23.12 -10.46 -23.77
CA HIS A 80 24.09 -10.74 -24.82
C HIS A 80 23.73 -10.04 -26.14
N SER A 81 22.47 -10.11 -26.55
CA SER A 81 22.01 -9.38 -27.75
C SER A 81 22.13 -7.86 -27.59
N LEU A 82 21.82 -7.32 -26.40
CA LEU A 82 21.99 -5.89 -26.13
C LEU A 82 23.47 -5.50 -26.22
N LEU A 83 24.37 -6.30 -25.65
CA LEU A 83 25.80 -6.03 -25.63
C LEU A 83 26.44 -6.13 -27.02
N ASP A 84 25.87 -6.90 -27.95
CA ASP A 84 26.33 -6.93 -29.35
C ASP A 84 26.06 -5.60 -30.06
N ASP A 85 24.89 -4.99 -29.84
CA ASP A 85 24.47 -3.72 -30.48
C ASP A 85 24.94 -2.46 -29.72
N LEU A 86 25.30 -2.62 -28.44
CA LEU A 86 25.63 -1.51 -27.55
C LEU A 86 26.85 -0.70 -28.03
N PRO A 87 27.98 -1.28 -28.48
CA PRO A 87 29.13 -0.51 -28.93
C PRO A 87 28.82 0.43 -30.10
N ALA A 88 28.08 -0.07 -31.10
CA ALA A 88 27.67 0.73 -32.25
C ALA A 88 26.75 1.88 -31.84
N THR A 89 25.76 1.58 -31.00
CA THR A 89 24.81 2.56 -30.47
C THR A 89 25.52 3.63 -29.63
N PHE A 90 26.46 3.21 -28.78
CA PHE A 90 27.20 4.11 -27.89
C PHE A 90 28.13 5.04 -28.68
N ASN A 91 28.83 4.52 -29.71
CA ASN A 91 29.66 5.32 -30.60
C ASN A 91 28.83 6.31 -31.44
N GLN A 92 27.59 5.97 -31.77
CA GLN A 92 26.67 6.93 -32.42
C GLN A 92 26.28 8.07 -31.47
N TRP A 93 26.05 7.77 -30.18
CA TRP A 93 25.70 8.79 -29.19
C TRP A 93 26.86 9.70 -28.80
N TYR A 94 28.08 9.16 -28.86
CA TYR A 94 29.32 9.80 -28.44
C TYR A 94 30.44 9.56 -29.46
N PRO A 95 30.36 10.16 -30.67
CA PRO A 95 31.29 9.89 -31.77
C PRO A 95 32.73 10.33 -31.49
N GLN A 96 32.93 11.26 -30.54
CA GLN A 96 34.25 11.72 -30.10
C GLN A 96 34.73 11.01 -28.82
N GLY A 97 34.01 9.96 -28.39
CA GLY A 97 34.22 9.30 -27.12
C GLY A 97 33.39 9.91 -25.98
N PHE A 98 33.27 9.15 -24.90
CA PHE A 98 32.53 9.57 -23.71
C PHE A 98 33.46 10.41 -22.82
N GLU A 99 33.25 11.72 -22.84
CA GLU A 99 34.01 12.65 -22.01
C GLU A 99 33.71 12.44 -20.52
N LYS A 100 34.64 12.88 -19.67
CA LYS A 100 34.48 12.82 -18.22
C LYS A 100 33.29 13.68 -17.80
N ILE A 101 32.24 13.04 -17.30
CA ILE A 101 31.07 13.73 -16.79
C ILE A 101 31.35 14.20 -15.36
N ASP A 102 31.50 15.52 -15.20
CA ASP A 102 31.79 16.14 -13.90
C ASP A 102 30.53 16.71 -13.20
N ASP A 103 29.37 16.71 -13.88
CA ASP A 103 28.12 17.26 -13.35
C ASP A 103 26.93 16.28 -13.37
N ALA A 104 25.95 16.55 -12.51
CA ALA A 104 24.75 15.71 -12.38
C ALA A 104 23.86 15.74 -13.63
N ASN A 105 24.00 16.76 -14.48
CA ASN A 105 23.20 16.95 -15.69
C ASN A 105 23.68 16.04 -16.82
N GLY A 106 24.99 15.91 -17.02
CA GLY A 106 25.55 14.97 -17.99
C GLY A 106 25.19 13.51 -17.68
N ILE A 107 25.20 13.13 -16.40
CA ILE A 107 24.77 11.78 -15.97
C ILE A 107 23.31 11.55 -16.36
N TYR A 108 22.44 12.52 -16.07
CA TYR A 108 21.03 12.42 -16.38
C TYR A 108 20.75 12.35 -17.89
N GLN A 109 21.52 13.07 -18.72
CA GLN A 109 21.42 12.98 -20.17
C GLN A 109 21.80 11.58 -20.69
N MET A 110 22.88 10.99 -20.14
CA MET A 110 23.27 9.61 -20.47
C MET A 110 22.16 8.62 -20.06
N GLU A 111 21.66 8.73 -18.84
CA GLU A 111 20.56 7.90 -18.31
C GLU A 111 19.32 8.01 -19.21
N THR A 112 18.98 9.23 -19.66
CA THR A 112 17.82 9.49 -20.52
C THR A 112 17.98 8.86 -21.90
N LYS A 113 19.16 8.94 -22.53
CA LYS A 113 19.44 8.27 -23.82
C LYS A 113 19.30 6.76 -23.71
N PHE A 114 19.83 6.17 -22.64
CA PHE A 114 19.65 4.76 -22.33
C PHE A 114 18.17 4.41 -22.12
N ASN A 115 17.44 5.27 -21.40
CA ASN A 115 16.03 5.06 -21.12
C ASN A 115 15.18 5.07 -22.38
N MET A 116 15.43 6.01 -23.29
CA MET A 116 14.73 6.09 -24.58
C MET A 116 14.99 4.87 -25.47
N LYS A 117 16.21 4.33 -25.46
CA LYS A 117 16.58 3.21 -26.33
C LYS A 117 16.20 1.84 -25.75
N TYR A 118 16.38 1.67 -24.45
CA TYR A 118 16.30 0.37 -23.79
C TYR A 118 15.19 0.23 -22.75
N GLY A 119 14.40 1.29 -22.51
CA GLY A 119 13.29 1.27 -21.52
C GLY A 119 12.32 0.13 -21.73
N SER A 120 12.00 -0.18 -22.99
CA SER A 120 11.12 -1.29 -23.36
C SER A 120 11.87 -2.50 -23.94
N TYR A 121 13.20 -2.53 -23.92
CA TYR A 121 13.98 -3.59 -24.59
C TYR A 121 13.64 -4.99 -24.06
N PHE A 122 13.59 -5.13 -22.73
CA PHE A 122 13.28 -6.40 -22.09
C PHE A 122 11.80 -6.81 -22.16
N ALA A 123 10.93 -5.95 -22.71
CA ALA A 123 9.52 -6.30 -22.93
C ALA A 123 9.32 -7.34 -24.05
N ASN A 124 10.27 -7.44 -24.99
CA ASN A 124 10.14 -8.28 -26.18
C ASN A 124 10.61 -9.72 -25.94
N LYS A 125 9.93 -10.42 -25.02
CA LYS A 125 10.22 -11.81 -24.63
C LYS A 125 10.28 -12.77 -25.82
N LEU A 126 9.41 -12.56 -26.82
CA LEU A 126 9.38 -13.35 -28.05
C LEU A 126 10.70 -13.27 -28.83
N THR A 127 11.38 -12.13 -28.81
CA THR A 127 12.68 -11.99 -29.48
C THR A 127 13.77 -12.77 -28.76
N PHE A 128 13.79 -12.78 -27.42
CA PHE A 128 14.76 -13.58 -26.67
C PHE A 128 14.49 -15.08 -26.79
N LEU A 129 13.22 -15.49 -26.81
CA LEU A 129 12.83 -16.88 -27.09
C LEU A 129 13.24 -17.30 -28.51
N ARG A 130 13.08 -16.41 -29.51
CA ARG A 130 13.59 -16.64 -30.87
C ARG A 130 15.10 -16.73 -30.93
N LEU A 131 15.83 -15.88 -30.20
CA LEU A 131 17.30 -15.91 -30.13
C LEU A 131 17.82 -17.15 -29.40
N ARG A 132 17.16 -17.58 -28.31
CA ARG A 132 17.38 -18.87 -27.67
C ARG A 132 17.16 -19.99 -28.68
N ASN A 133 16.03 -20.01 -29.37
CA ASN A 133 15.70 -21.07 -30.32
C ASN A 133 16.67 -21.08 -31.50
N LYS A 134 17.11 -19.91 -32.00
CA LYS A 134 18.12 -19.79 -33.06
C LYS A 134 19.53 -20.20 -32.62
N SER A 135 19.99 -19.78 -31.45
CA SER A 135 21.29 -20.20 -30.89
C SER A 135 21.29 -21.70 -30.56
N VAL A 136 20.17 -22.23 -30.06
CA VAL A 136 19.97 -23.67 -29.90
C VAL A 136 19.94 -24.35 -31.27
N ILE A 137 19.37 -23.77 -32.33
CA ILE A 137 19.43 -24.28 -33.72
C ILE A 137 20.86 -24.28 -34.29
N ASP A 138 21.65 -23.25 -34.02
CA ASP A 138 23.04 -23.14 -34.48
C ASP A 138 23.98 -24.07 -33.69
N VAL A 139 23.69 -24.33 -32.40
CA VAL A 139 24.33 -25.40 -31.60
C VAL A 139 23.82 -26.81 -32.00
N LYS A 140 22.55 -26.93 -32.45
CA LYS A 140 21.87 -28.15 -32.94
C LYS A 140 22.41 -28.68 -34.27
N LYS A 141 23.38 -28.03 -34.92
CA LYS A 141 24.08 -28.67 -36.06
C LYS A 141 24.88 -29.91 -35.63
N ASN A 142 25.21 -30.05 -34.34
CA ASN A 142 26.08 -31.13 -33.86
C ASN A 142 25.52 -32.06 -32.76
N GLN A 143 24.22 -32.03 -32.38
CA GLN A 143 23.67 -33.03 -31.44
C GLN A 143 22.26 -33.54 -31.77
N GLU A 144 22.19 -34.88 -31.83
CA GLU A 144 21.12 -35.91 -31.76
C GLU A 144 19.67 -35.54 -32.15
N GLN A 145 19.16 -36.28 -33.15
CA GLN A 145 17.82 -36.20 -33.73
C GLN A 145 16.69 -36.33 -32.70
N GLU A 146 16.84 -37.22 -31.72
CA GLU A 146 15.84 -37.46 -30.67
C GLU A 146 15.53 -36.20 -29.85
N ARG A 147 16.55 -35.35 -29.63
CA ARG A 147 16.39 -34.10 -28.92
C ARG A 147 15.65 -33.05 -29.77
N ARG A 148 15.87 -33.05 -31.09
CA ARG A 148 15.09 -32.20 -32.02
C ARG A 148 13.63 -32.62 -32.05
N ASP A 149 13.36 -33.92 -32.08
CA ASP A 149 12.01 -34.46 -32.09
C ASP A 149 11.28 -34.13 -30.79
N LEU A 150 11.94 -34.30 -29.63
CA LEU A 150 11.40 -33.93 -28.32
C LEU A 150 11.08 -32.42 -28.23
N PHE A 151 11.96 -31.54 -28.71
CA PHE A 151 11.69 -30.09 -28.70
C PHE A 151 10.57 -29.71 -29.66
N SER A 152 10.48 -30.34 -30.84
CA SER A 152 9.38 -30.09 -31.77
C SER A 152 8.02 -30.54 -31.21
N GLU A 153 8.02 -31.55 -30.35
CA GLU A 153 6.85 -32.05 -29.63
C GLU A 153 6.46 -31.09 -28.48
N ILE A 154 7.43 -30.63 -27.67
CA ILE A 154 7.22 -29.64 -26.61
C ILE A 154 6.71 -28.30 -27.16
N GLU A 155 7.21 -27.87 -28.32
CA GLU A 155 6.83 -26.61 -28.96
C GLU A 155 5.59 -26.74 -29.87
N GLU A 156 4.98 -27.93 -29.95
CA GLU A 156 3.83 -28.23 -30.82
C GLU A 156 4.06 -27.89 -32.31
N THR A 157 5.31 -27.97 -32.76
CA THR A 157 5.70 -27.70 -34.16
C THR A 157 5.93 -28.98 -34.97
N LYS A 158 5.86 -30.15 -34.31
CA LYS A 158 5.96 -31.47 -34.94
C LYS A 158 4.78 -31.66 -35.91
N GLN A 159 5.07 -32.09 -37.14
CA GLN A 159 4.03 -32.47 -38.09
C GLN A 159 3.27 -33.68 -37.56
N LEU A 160 1.97 -33.51 -37.34
CA LEU A 160 1.08 -34.59 -36.90
C LEU A 160 0.50 -35.31 -38.12
N GLU A 161 0.49 -36.64 -38.08
CA GLU A 161 -0.18 -37.48 -39.09
C GLU A 161 -1.71 -37.26 -39.07
N GLU A 162 -2.36 -37.43 -40.21
CA GLU A 162 -3.80 -37.19 -40.38
C GLU A 162 -4.66 -38.05 -39.43
N SER A 163 -4.25 -39.30 -39.20
CA SER A 163 -4.88 -40.24 -38.26
C SER A 163 -4.77 -39.74 -36.81
N TYR A 164 -3.58 -39.29 -36.41
CA TYR A 164 -3.33 -38.75 -35.08
C TYR A 164 -4.17 -37.48 -34.82
N LYS A 165 -4.29 -36.61 -35.84
CA LYS A 165 -5.10 -35.40 -35.76
C LYS A 165 -6.59 -35.69 -35.55
N GLN A 166 -7.11 -36.76 -36.15
CA GLN A 166 -8.53 -37.11 -36.03
C GLN A 166 -8.85 -37.84 -34.73
N GLU A 167 -7.95 -38.71 -34.26
CA GLU A 167 -8.18 -39.58 -33.12
C GLU A 167 -7.82 -38.92 -31.78
N PHE A 168 -6.77 -38.09 -31.73
CA PHE A 168 -6.22 -37.61 -30.46
C PHE A 168 -6.27 -36.09 -30.29
N LEU A 169 -6.21 -35.29 -31.36
CA LEU A 169 -6.23 -33.82 -31.28
C LEU A 169 -7.48 -33.25 -30.58
N PRO A 170 -8.71 -33.76 -30.85
CA PRO A 170 -9.91 -33.32 -30.14
C PRO A 170 -9.92 -33.65 -28.64
N HIS A 171 -8.98 -34.49 -28.18
CA HIS A 171 -8.87 -35.00 -26.81
C HIS A 171 -7.56 -34.57 -26.13
N LEU A 172 -6.70 -33.83 -26.84
CA LEU A 172 -5.46 -33.27 -26.29
C LEU A 172 -5.82 -32.04 -25.45
N PHE A 173 -5.76 -32.19 -24.13
CA PHE A 173 -5.61 -31.05 -23.24
C PHE A 173 -4.19 -30.52 -23.41
N LEU A 174 -4.01 -29.60 -24.36
CA LEU A 174 -2.75 -28.88 -24.55
C LEU A 174 -2.46 -28.07 -23.28
N VAL A 175 -1.17 -27.91 -22.98
CA VAL A 175 -0.69 -27.42 -21.68
C VAL A 175 -1.49 -26.19 -21.21
N THR A 176 -2.23 -26.33 -20.12
CA THR A 176 -2.89 -25.21 -19.46
C THR A 176 -1.82 -24.31 -18.85
N LYS A 177 -1.45 -23.23 -19.54
CA LYS A 177 -0.58 -22.20 -18.97
C LYS A 177 -1.34 -21.52 -17.83
N GLN A 178 -0.84 -21.71 -16.62
CA GLN A 178 -1.35 -20.99 -15.46
C GLN A 178 -0.91 -19.53 -15.58
N VAL A 179 -1.83 -18.64 -15.96
CA VAL A 179 -1.59 -17.20 -15.97
C VAL A 179 -1.26 -16.76 -14.53
N GLN A 180 -0.13 -16.09 -14.33
CA GLN A 180 0.25 -15.48 -13.05
C GLN A 180 -0.04 -13.98 -13.08
N ILE A 181 -0.19 -13.35 -11.91
CA ILE A 181 -0.44 -11.90 -11.83
C ILE A 181 0.74 -11.12 -12.42
N GLU A 182 1.97 -11.64 -12.27
CA GLU A 182 3.19 -11.02 -12.76
C GLU A 182 3.24 -10.97 -14.29
N ASP A 183 2.65 -11.96 -14.98
CA ASP A 183 2.51 -11.96 -16.43
C ASP A 183 1.60 -10.81 -16.90
N LEU A 184 0.50 -10.59 -16.18
CA LEU A 184 -0.44 -9.50 -16.47
C LEU A 184 0.14 -8.13 -16.12
N ILE A 185 0.86 -7.99 -15.00
CA ILE A 185 1.56 -6.75 -14.65
C ILE A 185 2.51 -6.36 -15.78
N GLN A 186 3.32 -7.31 -16.26
CA GLN A 186 4.26 -7.06 -17.35
C GLN A 186 3.53 -6.64 -18.63
N ARG A 187 2.41 -7.31 -18.94
CA ARG A 187 1.57 -6.97 -20.10
C ARG A 187 1.02 -5.54 -20.02
N PHE A 188 0.43 -5.14 -18.89
CA PHE A 188 -0.09 -3.79 -18.67
C PHE A 188 1.00 -2.71 -18.65
N ARG A 189 2.24 -3.06 -18.29
CA ARG A 189 3.41 -2.16 -18.44
C ARG A 189 3.82 -1.97 -19.90
N ASN A 190 3.76 -3.05 -20.68
CA ASN A 190 4.23 -3.07 -22.06
C ASN A 190 3.24 -2.45 -23.05
N ASP A 191 1.93 -2.61 -22.82
CA ASP A 191 0.87 -2.09 -23.67
C ASP A 191 0.02 -1.06 -22.93
N HIS A 192 0.33 0.22 -23.15
CA HIS A 192 -0.41 1.34 -22.57
C HIS A 192 -1.88 1.40 -23.02
N SER A 193 -2.24 0.80 -24.16
CA SER A 193 -3.62 0.77 -24.63
C SER A 193 -4.51 -0.10 -23.74
N LEU A 194 -3.94 -1.15 -23.10
CA LEU A 194 -4.67 -1.97 -22.14
C LEU A 194 -5.03 -1.19 -20.88
N GLY A 195 -4.18 -0.26 -20.42
CA GLY A 195 -4.48 0.62 -19.31
C GLY A 195 -5.59 1.63 -19.61
N LEU A 196 -5.89 1.88 -20.89
CA LEU A 196 -7.03 2.68 -21.33
C LEU A 196 -8.30 1.85 -21.51
N LYS A 197 -8.18 0.61 -22.00
CA LYS A 197 -9.31 -0.32 -22.17
C LYS A 197 -9.82 -0.88 -20.85
N CYS A 198 -8.88 -1.23 -19.97
CA CYS A 198 -9.12 -1.86 -18.68
C CYS A 198 -8.49 -1.02 -17.56
N PRO A 199 -8.98 0.21 -17.33
CA PRO A 199 -8.38 1.16 -16.39
C PRO A 199 -8.41 0.69 -14.93
N LEU A 200 -9.44 -0.04 -14.50
CA LEU A 200 -9.54 -0.58 -13.14
C LEU A 200 -8.50 -1.67 -12.92
N LEU A 201 -8.45 -2.65 -13.83
CA LEU A 201 -7.49 -3.75 -13.76
C LEU A 201 -6.06 -3.20 -13.85
N GLY A 202 -5.80 -2.25 -14.74
CA GLY A 202 -4.52 -1.56 -14.82
C GLY A 202 -4.16 -0.80 -13.54
N SER A 203 -5.12 -0.16 -12.89
CA SER A 203 -4.89 0.54 -11.61
C SER A 203 -4.59 -0.44 -10.48
N ILE A 204 -5.20 -1.63 -10.50
CA ILE A 204 -4.89 -2.68 -9.53
C ILE A 204 -3.53 -3.30 -9.81
N LEU A 205 -3.16 -3.56 -11.06
CA LEU A 205 -1.90 -4.25 -11.39
C LEU A 205 -0.66 -3.33 -11.36
N LEU A 206 -0.82 -2.05 -11.73
CA LEU A 206 0.29 -1.11 -11.88
C LEU A 206 0.49 -0.15 -10.72
N ALA A 207 -0.50 0.01 -9.83
CA ALA A 207 -0.30 0.83 -8.63
C ALA A 207 0.71 0.18 -7.69
N ASN A 208 1.14 0.92 -6.67
CA ASN A 208 1.95 0.42 -5.56
C ASN A 208 1.11 -0.57 -4.71
N THR A 209 0.85 -1.73 -5.30
CA THR A 209 -0.17 -2.74 -4.97
C THR A 209 -0.14 -3.18 -3.53
N ASP A 210 1.06 -3.21 -2.96
CA ASP A 210 1.28 -3.68 -1.61
C ASP A 210 0.44 -2.90 -0.60
N LEU A 211 0.19 -1.60 -0.80
CA LEU A 211 -0.65 -0.83 0.13
C LEU A 211 -2.14 -1.09 -0.09
N LEU A 212 -2.58 -1.26 -1.33
CA LEU A 212 -3.99 -1.53 -1.66
C LEU A 212 -4.47 -2.84 -1.04
N TRP A 213 -3.64 -3.89 -1.08
CA TRP A 213 -3.95 -5.18 -0.43
C TRP A 213 -4.14 -5.08 1.08
N ASN A 214 -3.59 -4.05 1.72
CA ASN A 214 -3.71 -3.85 3.16
C ASN A 214 -5.00 -3.11 3.56
N VAL A 215 -5.72 -2.49 2.62
CA VAL A 215 -6.98 -1.77 2.90
C VAL A 215 -8.01 -2.71 3.54
N ARG A 216 -8.07 -3.97 3.09
CA ARG A 216 -8.98 -4.99 3.64
C ARG A 216 -8.87 -5.18 5.16
N TYR A 217 -7.69 -4.92 5.73
CA TYR A 217 -7.48 -5.08 7.17
C TYR A 217 -8.09 -3.97 8.02
N LEU A 218 -8.62 -2.88 7.44
CA LEU A 218 -9.30 -1.83 8.20
C LEU A 218 -10.46 -2.37 9.05
N VAL A 219 -11.20 -3.36 8.53
CA VAL A 219 -12.31 -3.99 9.25
C VAL A 219 -11.81 -4.77 10.46
N ASP A 220 -10.74 -5.55 10.30
CA ASP A 220 -10.13 -6.31 11.40
C ASP A 220 -9.47 -5.42 12.44
N ILE A 221 -8.81 -4.34 11.99
CA ILE A 221 -8.27 -3.31 12.88
C ILE A 221 -9.40 -2.72 13.72
N GLY A 222 -10.49 -2.30 13.09
CA GLY A 222 -11.66 -1.77 13.78
C GLY A 222 -12.30 -2.76 14.75
N ALA A 223 -12.44 -4.02 14.37
CA ALA A 223 -12.98 -5.08 15.22
C ALA A 223 -12.10 -5.35 16.45
N TRP A 224 -10.78 -5.47 16.26
CA TRP A 224 -9.82 -5.68 17.33
C TRP A 224 -9.76 -4.48 18.30
N MET A 225 -9.69 -3.27 17.75
CA MET A 225 -9.68 -2.05 18.55
C MET A 225 -10.99 -1.85 19.32
N ARG A 226 -12.15 -2.17 18.71
CA ARG A 226 -13.45 -2.15 19.39
C ARG A 226 -13.46 -3.07 20.60
N TYR A 227 -12.90 -4.28 20.49
CA TYR A 227 -12.78 -5.19 21.62
C TYR A 227 -11.99 -4.53 22.77
N LEU A 228 -10.79 -4.00 22.48
CA LEU A 228 -9.98 -3.33 23.50
C LEU A 228 -10.71 -2.13 24.11
N TYR A 229 -11.42 -1.35 23.29
CA TYR A 229 -12.21 -0.22 23.73
C TYR A 229 -13.32 -0.64 24.71
N VAL A 230 -14.18 -1.59 24.32
CA VAL A 230 -15.31 -2.05 25.15
C VAL A 230 -14.83 -2.62 26.50
N HIS A 231 -13.70 -3.31 26.51
CA HIS A 231 -13.22 -4.02 27.70
C HIS A 231 -12.29 -3.20 28.60
N TYR A 232 -11.52 -2.26 28.06
CA TYR A 232 -10.48 -1.57 28.82
C TYR A 232 -10.64 -0.04 28.89
N PHE A 233 -11.39 0.59 27.97
CA PHE A 233 -11.54 2.06 27.94
C PHE A 233 -12.07 2.58 29.28
N GLY A 234 -11.33 3.52 29.87
CA GLY A 234 -11.65 4.13 31.18
C GLY A 234 -11.67 3.17 32.37
N LYS A 235 -11.39 1.88 32.18
CA LYS A 235 -11.48 0.83 33.23
C LYS A 235 -10.12 0.41 33.77
N ILE A 236 -9.06 0.58 32.98
CA ILE A 236 -7.70 0.19 33.35
C ILE A 236 -6.79 1.42 33.40
N SER A 237 -5.84 1.43 34.35
CA SER A 237 -4.80 2.45 34.38
C SER A 237 -3.70 2.13 33.37
N GLN A 238 -2.98 3.16 32.91
CA GLN A 238 -1.89 2.98 31.95
C GLN A 238 -0.83 1.99 32.46
N ALA A 239 -0.39 2.13 33.71
CA ALA A 239 0.61 1.24 34.31
C ALA A 239 0.13 -0.23 34.36
N ALA A 240 -1.16 -0.47 34.65
CA ALA A 240 -1.71 -1.82 34.64
C ALA A 240 -1.85 -2.38 33.22
N PHE A 241 -2.16 -1.53 32.24
CA PHE A 241 -2.26 -1.93 30.83
C PHE A 241 -0.90 -2.27 30.22
N GLN A 242 0.17 -1.56 30.60
CA GLN A 242 1.55 -1.85 30.19
C GLN A 242 2.07 -3.19 30.72
N GLN A 243 1.49 -3.71 31.81
CA GLN A 243 1.81 -5.04 32.33
C GLN A 243 1.02 -6.18 31.62
N HIS A 244 0.15 -5.85 30.66
CA HIS A 244 -0.51 -6.83 29.83
C HIS A 244 0.28 -7.10 28.55
N SER A 245 0.11 -8.29 28.01
CA SER A 245 0.46 -8.61 26.63
C SER A 245 -0.76 -9.12 25.90
N ILE A 246 -0.75 -9.10 24.57
CA ILE A 246 -1.85 -9.66 23.78
C ILE A 246 -2.10 -11.13 24.12
N GLU A 247 -1.03 -11.91 24.36
CA GLU A 247 -1.13 -13.31 24.78
C GLU A 247 -1.86 -13.46 26.11
N LYS A 248 -1.57 -12.58 27.08
CA LYS A 248 -2.25 -12.56 28.38
C LYS A 248 -3.74 -12.23 28.24
N ILE A 249 -4.09 -11.29 27.36
CA ILE A 249 -5.49 -10.95 27.05
C ILE A 249 -6.23 -12.20 26.52
N PHE A 250 -5.64 -12.96 25.60
CA PHE A 250 -6.24 -14.20 25.11
C PHE A 250 -6.29 -15.30 26.17
N GLN A 251 -5.27 -15.44 27.02
CA GLN A 251 -5.31 -16.39 28.14
C GLN A 251 -6.45 -16.08 29.12
N ASP A 252 -6.69 -14.80 29.40
CA ASP A 252 -7.77 -14.37 30.30
C ASP A 252 -9.15 -14.54 29.65
N LEU A 253 -9.27 -14.36 28.32
CA LEU A 253 -10.46 -14.73 27.56
C LEU A 253 -10.76 -16.23 27.64
N GLU A 254 -9.75 -17.09 27.46
CA GLU A 254 -9.90 -18.55 27.55
C GLU A 254 -10.23 -19.01 28.98
N LYS A 255 -9.77 -18.30 30.01
CA LYS A 255 -10.21 -18.56 31.40
C LYS A 255 -11.68 -18.18 31.59
N LYS A 256 -12.10 -17.00 31.10
CA LYS A 256 -13.49 -16.52 31.19
C LYS A 256 -14.47 -17.45 30.47
N LYS A 257 -14.05 -18.09 29.38
CA LYS A 257 -14.81 -19.13 28.67
C LYS A 257 -15.13 -20.35 29.55
N LYS A 258 -14.26 -20.70 30.49
CA LYS A 258 -14.44 -21.86 31.39
C LYS A 258 -15.35 -21.55 32.58
N ASP A 259 -15.74 -20.29 32.77
CA ASP A 259 -16.65 -19.87 33.83
C ASP A 259 -18.11 -20.10 33.39
N PRO A 260 -18.86 -21.02 34.02
CA PRO A 260 -20.24 -21.32 33.67
C PRO A 260 -21.20 -20.13 33.83
N SER A 261 -20.81 -19.10 34.61
CA SER A 261 -21.61 -17.91 34.84
C SER A 261 -21.50 -16.87 33.71
N ASN A 262 -20.50 -17.00 32.83
CA ASN A 262 -20.20 -16.01 31.80
C ASN A 262 -20.80 -16.39 30.44
N LYS A 263 -22.07 -16.01 30.23
CA LYS A 263 -22.79 -16.24 28.95
C LYS A 263 -22.32 -15.36 27.78
N TRP A 264 -21.40 -14.42 28.02
CA TRP A 264 -21.05 -13.37 27.04
C TRP A 264 -19.83 -13.72 26.16
N VAL A 265 -19.10 -14.79 26.47
CA VAL A 265 -17.89 -15.19 25.73
C VAL A 265 -18.08 -16.57 25.14
N THR A 266 -18.40 -16.63 23.85
CA THR A 266 -18.54 -17.90 23.11
C THR A 266 -17.22 -18.32 22.44
N PRO A 267 -17.01 -19.63 22.17
CA PRO A 267 -15.84 -20.09 21.43
C PRO A 267 -15.67 -19.41 20.08
N SER A 268 -16.78 -19.17 19.38
CA SER A 268 -16.79 -18.48 18.08
C SER A 268 -16.32 -17.04 18.17
N GLN A 269 -16.66 -16.30 19.23
CA GLN A 269 -16.21 -14.92 19.42
C GLN A 269 -14.72 -14.82 19.71
N ILE A 270 -14.16 -15.72 20.51
CA ILE A 270 -12.71 -15.76 20.76
C ILE A 270 -11.96 -16.00 19.45
N GLU A 271 -12.47 -16.88 18.60
CA GLU A 271 -11.86 -17.16 17.30
C GLU A 271 -11.94 -15.95 16.36
N ILE A 272 -13.06 -15.21 16.35
CA ILE A 272 -13.18 -13.95 15.61
C ILE A 272 -12.14 -12.94 16.10
N TYR A 273 -11.97 -12.76 17.42
CA TYR A 273 -10.96 -11.84 17.95
C TYR A 273 -9.53 -12.28 17.64
N ARG A 274 -9.26 -13.59 17.65
CA ARG A 274 -7.96 -14.16 17.27
C ARG A 274 -7.68 -13.89 15.79
N GLN A 275 -8.68 -14.07 14.93
CA GLN A 275 -8.56 -13.78 13.51
C GLN A 275 -8.31 -12.30 13.26
N SER A 276 -9.09 -11.40 13.88
CA SER A 276 -8.89 -9.96 13.75
C SER A 276 -7.52 -9.51 14.28
N TRP A 277 -7.03 -10.10 15.37
CA TRP A 277 -5.67 -9.86 15.86
C TRP A 277 -4.60 -10.34 14.86
N ASN A 278 -4.75 -11.54 14.30
CA ASN A 278 -3.79 -12.06 13.31
C ASN A 278 -3.74 -11.16 12.07
N ASN A 279 -4.90 -10.73 11.59
CA ASN A 279 -5.04 -9.82 10.46
C ASN A 279 -4.46 -8.43 10.78
N PHE A 280 -4.68 -7.91 12.00
CA PHE A 280 -4.03 -6.70 12.50
C PHE A 280 -2.49 -6.84 12.48
N LYS A 281 -1.96 -7.92 13.03
CA LYS A 281 -0.51 -8.19 13.09
C LYS A 281 0.08 -8.30 11.69
N GLN A 282 -0.62 -8.95 10.76
CA GLN A 282 -0.22 -9.08 9.37
C GLN A 282 -0.18 -7.72 8.66
N CYS A 283 -1.24 -6.91 8.80
CA CYS A 283 -1.27 -5.55 8.26
C CYS A 283 -0.10 -4.70 8.79
N TRP A 284 0.11 -4.72 10.11
CA TRP A 284 1.19 -3.98 10.73
C TRP A 284 2.54 -4.41 10.18
N ASN A 285 2.80 -5.72 10.09
CA ASN A 285 4.08 -6.24 9.62
C ASN A 285 4.30 -6.01 8.12
N ASN A 286 3.25 -5.95 7.30
CA ASN A 286 3.36 -5.56 5.89
C ASN A 286 3.74 -4.07 5.73
N LEU A 287 3.42 -3.25 6.73
CA LEU A 287 3.77 -1.84 6.79
C LEU A 287 5.03 -1.58 7.63
N ALA A 288 5.56 -2.58 8.33
CA ALA A 288 6.77 -2.46 9.11
C ALA A 288 7.94 -2.04 8.20
N GLN A 289 8.86 -1.25 8.75
CA GLN A 289 10.00 -0.68 8.02
C GLN A 289 9.62 0.32 6.91
N LYS A 290 8.33 0.51 6.59
CA LYS A 290 7.88 1.62 5.74
C LYS A 290 7.89 2.91 6.55
N ARG A 291 8.34 3.99 5.90
CA ARG A 291 8.37 5.33 6.46
C ARG A 291 6.97 5.94 6.35
N ILE A 292 6.31 6.14 7.48
CA ILE A 292 5.00 6.82 7.53
C ILE A 292 5.24 8.30 7.82
N GLN A 293 4.63 9.16 7.02
CA GLN A 293 4.68 10.61 7.23
C GLN A 293 3.65 11.03 8.27
N ASN A 294 4.05 11.95 9.14
CA ASN A 294 3.20 12.66 10.08
C ASN A 294 3.58 14.14 10.04
N GLU A 295 2.88 14.91 9.22
CA GLU A 295 3.20 16.33 8.96
C GLU A 295 4.67 16.49 8.50
N CYS A 296 5.48 17.28 9.21
CA CYS A 296 6.91 17.47 8.91
C CYS A 296 7.80 16.35 9.48
N GLN A 297 7.24 15.39 10.21
CA GLN A 297 7.97 14.28 10.82
C GLN A 297 7.66 12.97 10.11
N SER A 298 8.52 11.98 10.32
CA SER A 298 8.31 10.64 9.79
C SER A 298 8.84 9.62 10.78
N PHE A 299 8.14 8.52 10.94
CA PHE A 299 8.61 7.43 11.77
C PHE A 299 8.58 6.12 10.99
N ILE A 300 9.36 5.17 11.49
CA ILE A 300 9.46 3.82 10.93
C ILE A 300 8.65 2.91 11.86
N LEU A 301 7.70 2.18 11.30
CA LEU A 301 6.94 1.21 12.08
C LEU A 301 7.85 0.06 12.53
N PRO A 302 7.86 -0.28 13.84
CA PRO A 302 8.57 -1.44 14.32
C PRO A 302 7.91 -2.72 13.79
N SER A 303 8.66 -3.80 13.59
CA SER A 303 8.06 -5.10 13.27
C SER A 303 7.53 -5.75 14.55
N LEU A 304 6.31 -6.27 14.51
CA LEU A 304 5.72 -7.08 15.58
C LEU A 304 6.26 -8.51 15.45
N GLY A 305 7.32 -8.80 16.21
CA GLY A 305 7.93 -10.14 16.28
C GLY A 305 7.15 -11.13 17.15
N ASP A 306 7.86 -12.13 17.69
CA ASP A 306 7.30 -13.17 18.58
C ASP A 306 7.44 -12.84 20.07
N LYS A 307 8.01 -11.67 20.39
CA LYS A 307 8.05 -11.14 21.75
C LYS A 307 6.63 -10.75 22.19
N PRO A 308 6.32 -10.77 23.49
CA PRO A 308 5.03 -10.32 23.99
C PRO A 308 4.76 -8.88 23.53
N ILE A 309 3.68 -8.70 22.78
CA ILE A 309 3.32 -7.41 22.18
C ILE A 309 2.50 -6.61 23.19
N SER A 310 2.89 -5.34 23.38
CA SER A 310 2.14 -4.41 24.21
C SER A 310 0.78 -4.09 23.57
N PRO A 311 -0.34 -4.16 24.31
CA PRO A 311 -1.63 -3.74 23.81
C PRO A 311 -1.72 -2.23 23.55
N GLU A 312 -0.77 -1.41 24.03
CA GLU A 312 -0.72 0.03 23.74
C GLU A 312 -0.56 0.34 22.25
N LEU A 313 0.10 -0.53 21.49
CA LEU A 313 0.23 -0.41 20.03
C LEU A 313 -1.11 -0.59 19.29
N CYS A 314 -2.11 -1.12 19.98
CA CYS A 314 -3.42 -1.45 19.43
C CYS A 314 -4.51 -0.44 19.86
N VAL A 315 -4.17 0.62 20.59
CA VAL A 315 -5.15 1.63 21.03
C VAL A 315 -4.79 2.99 20.45
N ALA A 316 -5.77 3.66 19.85
CA ALA A 316 -5.54 4.96 19.23
C ALA A 316 -5.30 6.04 20.31
N ARG A 317 -4.19 6.76 20.18
CA ARG A 317 -3.85 7.92 21.02
C ARG A 317 -3.22 9.01 20.17
N ASP A 318 -3.20 10.23 20.68
CA ASP A 318 -2.56 11.39 20.05
C ASP A 318 -1.03 11.41 20.19
N SER A 319 -0.48 10.48 20.97
CA SER A 319 0.92 10.45 21.37
C SER A 319 1.43 9.01 21.59
N GLY A 320 2.76 8.85 21.61
CA GLY A 320 3.43 7.58 21.87
C GLY A 320 3.10 6.48 20.85
N ASP A 321 3.06 5.23 21.31
CA ASP A 321 2.79 4.05 20.48
C ASP A 321 1.38 4.07 19.85
N GLY A 322 0.41 4.68 20.53
CA GLY A 322 -0.97 4.78 20.03
C GLY A 322 -1.14 5.74 18.83
N LEU A 323 -0.16 6.62 18.58
CA LEU A 323 -0.15 7.47 17.37
C LEU A 323 0.14 6.64 16.12
N MET A 324 0.91 5.54 16.25
CA MET A 324 1.30 4.72 15.11
C MET A 324 0.08 4.07 14.45
N ILE A 325 -0.83 3.51 15.25
CA ILE A 325 -2.04 2.88 14.71
C ILE A 325 -2.98 3.91 14.06
N VAL A 326 -3.07 5.12 14.61
CA VAL A 326 -3.84 6.22 14.01
C VAL A 326 -3.33 6.52 12.60
N LYS A 327 -2.01 6.63 12.43
CA LYS A 327 -1.40 6.92 11.12
C LYS A 327 -1.51 5.75 10.14
N ILE A 328 -1.52 4.50 10.63
CA ILE A 328 -1.84 3.34 9.78
C ILE A 328 -3.28 3.46 9.26
N ILE A 329 -4.24 3.77 10.11
CA ILE A 329 -5.65 3.92 9.71
C ILE A 329 -5.80 5.06 8.69
N GLU A 330 -5.19 6.22 8.95
CA GLU A 330 -5.18 7.36 8.01
C GLU A 330 -4.55 7.00 6.66
N LEU A 331 -3.43 6.27 6.66
CA LEU A 331 -2.77 5.79 5.45
C LEU A 331 -3.70 4.87 4.64
N LEU A 332 -4.32 3.87 5.29
CA LEU A 332 -5.22 2.93 4.61
C LEU A 332 -6.48 3.62 4.10
N GLN A 333 -7.03 4.59 4.85
CA GLN A 333 -8.13 5.44 4.37
C GLN A 333 -7.73 6.21 3.12
N SER A 334 -6.55 6.85 3.13
CA SER A 334 -6.05 7.61 1.99
C SER A 334 -5.91 6.72 0.75
N VAL A 335 -5.32 5.54 0.89
CA VAL A 335 -5.17 4.56 -0.20
C VAL A 335 -6.54 4.12 -0.75
N ASN A 336 -7.51 3.82 0.13
CA ASN A 336 -8.87 3.47 -0.26
C ASN A 336 -9.54 4.58 -1.09
N ASN A 337 -9.45 5.82 -0.60
CA ASN A 337 -10.10 6.97 -1.23
C ASN A 337 -9.41 7.36 -2.54
N GLU A 338 -8.08 7.39 -2.57
CA GLU A 338 -7.31 7.69 -3.79
C GLU A 338 -7.59 6.67 -4.89
N PHE A 339 -7.72 5.38 -4.52
CA PHE A 339 -8.11 4.34 -5.48
C PHE A 339 -9.52 4.56 -6.02
N LEU A 340 -10.50 4.79 -5.14
CA LEU A 340 -11.88 5.07 -5.55
C LEU A 340 -11.99 6.32 -6.43
N GLU A 341 -11.30 7.41 -6.07
CA GLU A 341 -11.28 8.64 -6.86
C GLU A 341 -10.72 8.40 -8.27
N LYS A 342 -9.60 7.65 -8.38
CA LYS A 342 -9.00 7.31 -9.67
C LYS A 342 -9.96 6.51 -10.55
N VAL A 343 -10.61 5.49 -9.99
CA VAL A 343 -11.54 4.64 -10.74
C VAL A 343 -12.79 5.40 -11.15
N LEU A 344 -13.42 6.13 -10.22
CA LEU A 344 -14.65 6.90 -10.48
C LEU A 344 -14.42 8.04 -11.47
N THR A 345 -13.26 8.69 -11.44
CA THR A 345 -12.91 9.76 -12.39
C THR A 345 -12.71 9.20 -13.80
N LYS A 346 -12.04 8.06 -13.92
CA LYS A 346 -11.85 7.39 -15.22
C LYS A 346 -13.17 6.87 -15.79
N GLN A 347 -14.08 6.37 -14.95
CA GLN A 347 -15.41 5.93 -15.40
C GLN A 347 -16.22 7.09 -15.98
N LYS A 348 -16.25 8.25 -15.28
CA LYS A 348 -16.93 9.46 -15.78
C LYS A 348 -16.37 9.97 -17.12
N ALA A 349 -15.07 9.79 -17.36
CA ALA A 349 -14.43 10.15 -18.62
C ALA A 349 -14.80 9.19 -19.77
N ILE A 350 -15.14 7.94 -19.47
CA ILE A 350 -15.59 6.94 -20.44
C ILE A 350 -17.08 7.12 -20.74
N ASP A 351 -17.89 7.48 -19.74
CA ASP A 351 -19.33 7.68 -19.86
C ASP A 351 -19.72 9.03 -20.54
N GLN A 352 -18.75 9.92 -20.81
CA GLN A 352 -18.94 11.16 -21.56
C GLN A 352 -18.04 11.22 -22.82
N PRO A 353 -18.40 10.52 -23.91
CA PRO A 353 -17.71 10.69 -25.18
C PRO A 353 -18.25 11.95 -25.89
N GLY A 354 -17.68 13.12 -25.59
CA GLY A 354 -17.92 14.31 -26.41
C GLY A 354 -17.78 15.64 -25.69
N ASP A 355 -16.55 16.16 -25.60
CA ASP A 355 -16.28 17.55 -25.96
C ASP A 355 -14.76 17.74 -26.11
N HIS A 356 -14.23 17.28 -27.25
CA HIS A 356 -13.03 17.91 -27.79
C HIS A 356 -13.48 19.19 -28.49
N LYS A 357 -13.51 20.29 -27.74
CA LYS A 357 -13.41 21.63 -28.31
C LYS A 357 -12.27 22.36 -27.65
N ASP A 358 -11.48 22.95 -28.52
CA ASP A 358 -10.22 23.62 -28.26
C ASP A 358 -10.33 24.64 -27.12
N ASP A 359 -9.28 24.68 -26.30
CA ASP A 359 -9.02 25.73 -25.32
C ASP A 359 -8.84 27.08 -26.02
N GLU A 360 -9.95 27.77 -26.33
CA GLU A 360 -9.95 29.23 -26.45
C GLU A 360 -10.43 29.86 -25.14
N GLN A 361 -9.47 30.52 -24.49
CA GLN A 361 -9.65 31.42 -23.37
C GLN A 361 -10.86 32.35 -23.54
N LYS A 362 -11.77 32.37 -22.56
CA LYS A 362 -12.57 33.58 -22.25
C LYS A 362 -13.07 33.59 -20.81
N TYR A 363 -12.79 34.72 -20.16
CA TYR A 363 -13.19 35.13 -18.81
C TYR A 363 -14.72 35.22 -18.63
N PRO A 364 -15.22 35.22 -17.38
CA PRO A 364 -16.64 35.02 -17.07
C PRO A 364 -17.44 36.30 -17.28
N ASN A 365 -18.67 36.15 -17.79
CA ASN A 365 -19.68 37.20 -17.71
C ASN A 365 -20.85 36.73 -16.84
N GLU A 366 -21.29 37.67 -16.01
CA GLU A 366 -22.28 37.51 -14.96
C GLU A 366 -23.72 37.42 -15.47
N GLN A 367 -24.57 36.87 -14.59
CA GLN A 367 -26.02 37.06 -14.45
C GLN A 367 -26.95 36.41 -15.48
N GLU A 368 -27.80 35.48 -15.02
CA GLU A 368 -29.19 35.82 -14.68
C GLU A 368 -29.89 34.71 -13.88
N HIS A 369 -30.61 35.13 -12.84
CA HIS A 369 -31.45 34.33 -11.97
C HIS A 369 -32.68 33.80 -12.72
N ASN A 370 -33.00 32.52 -12.56
CA ASN A 370 -34.38 32.05 -12.70
C ASN A 370 -34.69 31.01 -11.60
N PRO A 371 -35.43 31.38 -10.54
CA PRO A 371 -35.76 30.48 -9.45
C PRO A 371 -37.10 29.81 -9.78
N ASN A 372 -37.08 28.68 -10.50
CA ASN A 372 -38.11 27.63 -10.47
C ASN A 372 -37.85 26.59 -11.57
N ALA A 373 -36.92 25.67 -11.31
CA ALA A 373 -36.93 24.37 -11.96
C ALA A 373 -36.30 23.36 -10.99
N LEU A 374 -37.14 22.52 -10.40
CA LEU A 374 -36.76 21.35 -9.63
C LEU A 374 -36.11 20.32 -10.57
N LEU A 375 -34.80 20.42 -10.73
CA LEU A 375 -33.90 19.37 -11.21
C LEU A 375 -32.63 19.46 -10.36
N PRO A 376 -32.04 18.35 -9.88
CA PRO A 376 -30.75 18.40 -9.22
C PRO A 376 -29.70 18.73 -10.28
N SER A 377 -29.43 20.03 -10.43
CA SER A 377 -28.41 20.58 -11.31
C SER A 377 -27.03 20.17 -10.81
N SER A 378 -26.33 19.47 -11.68
CA SER A 378 -24.89 19.29 -11.70
C SER A 378 -24.15 20.63 -11.57
N SER A 379 -23.57 20.88 -10.41
CA SER A 379 -22.36 21.67 -10.23
C SER A 379 -21.87 21.50 -8.79
N SER A 380 -20.62 21.06 -8.64
CA SER A 380 -19.95 20.64 -7.39
C SER A 380 -20.33 19.25 -6.83
N SER A 381 -19.92 18.17 -7.50
CA SER A 381 -19.75 16.90 -6.77
C SER A 381 -18.44 16.96 -5.97
N ALA A 382 -18.39 17.81 -4.94
CA ALA A 382 -17.59 17.45 -3.77
C ALA A 382 -18.21 16.13 -3.32
N SER A 383 -17.52 15.01 -3.58
CA SER A 383 -17.97 13.73 -3.06
C SER A 383 -18.01 13.91 -1.54
N PHE A 384 -19.20 14.04 -0.96
CA PHE A 384 -19.33 14.12 0.48
C PHE A 384 -18.82 12.78 1.02
N ALA A 385 -17.61 12.80 1.58
CA ALA A 385 -17.04 11.63 2.22
C ALA A 385 -18.03 11.14 3.27
N VAL A 386 -18.37 9.86 3.22
CA VAL A 386 -19.27 9.28 4.20
C VAL A 386 -18.51 9.14 5.50
N ASN A 387 -18.93 9.88 6.52
CA ASN A 387 -18.37 9.79 7.86
C ASN A 387 -18.79 8.46 8.50
N LYS A 388 -17.83 7.62 8.86
CA LYS A 388 -18.05 6.39 9.61
C LYS A 388 -17.05 6.25 10.74
N SER A 389 -17.50 5.73 11.87
CA SER A 389 -16.58 5.27 12.92
C SER A 389 -15.78 4.10 12.41
N LEU A 390 -14.49 4.03 12.76
CA LEU A 390 -13.63 2.87 12.50
C LEU A 390 -14.29 1.56 12.95
N PHE A 391 -15.01 1.61 14.06
CA PHE A 391 -15.68 0.45 14.62
C PHE A 391 -16.84 -0.04 13.72
N ASP A 392 -17.46 0.84 12.94
CA ASP A 392 -18.65 0.54 12.13
C ASP A 392 -18.33 0.26 10.65
N ILE A 393 -17.05 0.10 10.32
CA ILE A 393 -16.60 -0.24 8.97
C ILE A 393 -16.80 -1.74 8.72
N SER A 394 -17.25 -2.05 7.51
CA SER A 394 -17.38 -3.41 7.00
C SER A 394 -16.73 -3.55 5.62
N ASP A 395 -16.60 -4.79 5.12
CA ASP A 395 -16.07 -5.07 3.77
C ASP A 395 -16.88 -4.41 2.64
N LYS A 396 -18.13 -4.00 2.91
CA LYS A 396 -18.99 -3.28 1.97
C LYS A 396 -18.64 -1.81 1.84
N ASP A 397 -17.89 -1.27 2.80
CA ASP A 397 -17.54 0.15 2.87
C ASP A 397 -16.19 0.44 2.21
N ILE A 398 -15.30 -0.54 2.19
CA ILE A 398 -13.91 -0.41 1.74
C ILE A 398 -13.61 -1.27 0.52
N ILE A 399 -12.51 -0.98 -0.16
CA ILE A 399 -11.93 -1.83 -1.19
C ILE A 399 -11.25 -3.05 -0.53
N ALA A 400 -12.06 -4.07 -0.21
CA ALA A 400 -11.60 -5.33 0.38
C ALA A 400 -11.08 -6.32 -0.67
N ILE A 401 -10.07 -5.88 -1.44
CA ILE A 401 -9.44 -6.66 -2.50
C ILE A 401 -8.16 -7.35 -2.01
N ASP A 402 -7.90 -8.56 -2.51
CA ASP A 402 -6.64 -9.26 -2.29
C ASP A 402 -6.15 -9.97 -3.53
N LYS A 403 -4.86 -10.32 -3.52
CA LYS A 403 -4.18 -10.95 -4.66
C LYS A 403 -4.81 -12.28 -5.04
N ASP A 404 -5.24 -13.08 -4.06
CA ASP A 404 -5.75 -14.43 -4.30
C ASP A 404 -7.13 -14.39 -4.98
N LYS A 405 -8.03 -13.51 -4.53
CA LYS A 405 -9.34 -13.28 -5.16
C LYS A 405 -9.21 -12.72 -6.57
N VAL A 406 -8.28 -11.78 -6.79
CA VAL A 406 -8.01 -11.27 -8.15
C VAL A 406 -7.52 -12.39 -9.06
N MET A 407 -6.64 -13.25 -8.56
CA MET A 407 -6.17 -14.43 -9.29
C MET A 407 -7.28 -15.45 -9.57
N GLU A 408 -8.22 -15.63 -8.64
CA GLU A 408 -9.39 -16.48 -8.83
C GLU A 408 -10.28 -15.95 -9.97
N ILE A 409 -10.54 -14.64 -10.00
CA ILE A 409 -11.30 -13.99 -11.09
C ILE A 409 -10.57 -14.15 -12.43
N ILE A 410 -9.25 -13.90 -12.46
CA ILE A 410 -8.45 -14.07 -13.68
C ILE A 410 -8.54 -15.50 -14.21
N ARG A 411 -8.46 -16.50 -13.31
CA ARG A 411 -8.58 -17.92 -13.69
C ARG A 411 -9.97 -18.26 -14.20
N LEU A 412 -11.01 -17.71 -13.59
CA LEU A 412 -12.40 -17.93 -14.00
C LEU A 412 -12.64 -17.47 -15.45
N TRP A 413 -12.02 -16.35 -15.83
CA TRP A 413 -12.16 -15.74 -17.16
C TRP A 413 -10.99 -16.06 -18.10
N SER A 414 -10.19 -17.09 -17.76
CA SER A 414 -9.16 -17.62 -18.64
C SER A 414 -9.71 -18.77 -19.48
N VAL A 415 -9.56 -18.66 -20.79
CA VAL A 415 -9.95 -19.69 -21.74
C VAL A 415 -8.75 -20.62 -21.96
N PRO A 416 -8.91 -21.95 -21.83
CA PRO A 416 -7.83 -22.88 -22.15
C PRO A 416 -7.49 -22.80 -23.65
N VAL A 417 -6.20 -22.86 -23.98
CA VAL A 417 -5.75 -22.98 -25.38
C VAL A 417 -6.05 -24.41 -25.83
N LEU A 418 -6.94 -24.56 -26.82
CA LEU A 418 -7.37 -25.86 -27.35
C LEU A 418 -6.74 -26.19 -28.71
N GLU A 419 -5.93 -25.28 -29.27
CA GLU A 419 -5.34 -25.43 -30.60
C GLU A 419 -3.85 -25.81 -30.55
N TYR A 420 -3.50 -26.89 -31.25
CA TYR A 420 -2.13 -27.40 -31.33
C TYR A 420 -1.27 -26.48 -32.19
N GLY A 421 -0.12 -26.06 -31.65
CA GLY A 421 0.79 -25.07 -32.24
C GLY A 421 0.64 -23.68 -31.61
N CYS A 422 -0.36 -23.48 -30.75
CA CYS A 422 -0.65 -22.20 -30.11
C CYS A 422 -0.04 -22.07 -28.70
N VAL A 423 0.83 -22.99 -28.26
CA VAL A 423 1.57 -22.87 -26.99
C VAL A 423 2.35 -21.55 -26.87
N ASN A 424 2.79 -20.97 -27.98
CA ASN A 424 3.46 -19.65 -28.00
C ASN A 424 2.56 -18.51 -28.51
N GLY A 425 1.25 -18.74 -28.62
CA GLY A 425 0.24 -17.76 -29.02
C GLY A 425 0.14 -16.59 -28.04
N ASN A 426 -0.44 -15.48 -28.52
CA ASN A 426 -0.60 -14.29 -27.69
C ASN A 426 -1.67 -14.54 -26.63
N ILE A 427 -1.35 -14.29 -25.35
CA ILE A 427 -2.25 -14.49 -24.20
C ILE A 427 -3.57 -13.70 -24.38
N ASP A 428 -3.53 -12.65 -25.19
CA ASP A 428 -4.65 -11.78 -25.57
C ASP A 428 -5.86 -12.52 -26.17
N GLU A 429 -5.65 -13.67 -26.82
CA GLU A 429 -6.74 -14.47 -27.40
C GLU A 429 -7.49 -15.30 -26.36
N TYR A 430 -6.96 -15.38 -25.12
CA TYR A 430 -7.39 -16.37 -24.12
C TYR A 430 -7.80 -15.75 -22.79
N LEU A 431 -7.82 -14.42 -22.67
CA LEU A 431 -8.28 -13.71 -21.49
C LEU A 431 -9.35 -12.68 -21.87
N ASP A 432 -10.54 -12.85 -21.32
CA ASP A 432 -11.58 -11.83 -21.39
C ASP A 432 -11.30 -10.74 -20.35
N LEU A 433 -10.44 -9.78 -20.73
CA LEU A 433 -10.05 -8.67 -19.87
C LEU A 433 -11.23 -7.77 -19.49
N GLU A 434 -12.24 -7.65 -20.36
CA GLU A 434 -13.43 -6.85 -20.10
C GLU A 434 -14.31 -7.54 -19.04
N ALA A 435 -14.50 -8.85 -19.14
CA ALA A 435 -15.19 -9.61 -18.09
C ALA A 435 -14.45 -9.57 -16.75
N ILE A 436 -13.10 -9.67 -16.75
CA ILE A 436 -12.29 -9.53 -15.52
C ILE A 436 -12.47 -8.14 -14.90
N GLU A 437 -12.36 -7.08 -15.70
CA GLU A 437 -12.57 -5.68 -15.26
C GLU A 437 -13.96 -5.53 -14.63
N ASN A 438 -15.01 -5.99 -15.32
CA ASN A 438 -16.39 -5.89 -14.87
C ASN A 438 -16.64 -6.70 -13.59
N GLU A 439 -16.09 -7.91 -13.47
CA GLU A 439 -16.25 -8.73 -12.28
C GLU A 439 -15.57 -8.08 -11.06
N ILE A 440 -14.35 -7.56 -11.23
CA ILE A 440 -13.65 -6.82 -10.19
C ILE A 440 -14.43 -5.56 -9.80
N PHE A 441 -14.95 -4.82 -10.78
CA PHE A 441 -15.75 -3.64 -10.51
C PHE A 441 -17.01 -4.00 -9.70
N ASN A 442 -17.77 -4.99 -10.16
CA ASN A 442 -19.02 -5.40 -9.51
C ASN A 442 -18.77 -5.92 -8.10
N GLN A 443 -17.75 -6.75 -7.89
CA GLN A 443 -17.46 -7.30 -6.57
C GLN A 443 -16.82 -6.29 -5.61
N PHE A 444 -15.84 -5.49 -6.07
CA PHE A 444 -14.94 -4.71 -5.20
C PHE A 444 -15.04 -3.20 -5.34
N VAL A 445 -15.78 -2.65 -6.30
CA VAL A 445 -15.86 -1.19 -6.51
C VAL A 445 -17.30 -0.68 -6.49
N SER A 446 -18.23 -1.47 -7.00
CA SER A 446 -19.63 -1.08 -7.11
C SER A 446 -20.21 -0.72 -5.75
N ASN A 447 -20.90 0.42 -5.68
CA ASN A 447 -21.58 0.96 -4.49
C ASN A 447 -20.68 1.41 -3.33
N ARG A 448 -19.34 1.36 -3.45
CA ARG A 448 -18.44 1.91 -2.43
C ARG A 448 -18.29 3.43 -2.62
N ARG A 449 -18.05 4.14 -1.53
CA ARG A 449 -17.94 5.61 -1.50
C ARG A 449 -16.66 6.02 -0.79
N ILE A 450 -16.21 7.23 -1.06
CA ILE A 450 -15.10 7.85 -0.33
C ILE A 450 -15.49 7.97 1.15
N LEU A 451 -14.57 7.54 2.02
CA LEU A 451 -14.80 7.45 3.46
C LEU A 451 -14.02 8.51 4.23
N ALA A 452 -14.63 9.03 5.28
CA ALA A 452 -13.94 9.73 6.35
C ALA A 452 -14.09 8.90 7.63
N ILE A 453 -12.99 8.28 8.08
CA ILE A 453 -12.98 7.37 9.21
C ILE A 453 -12.70 8.17 10.48
N SER A 454 -13.66 8.20 11.40
CA SER A 454 -13.43 8.69 12.75
C SER A 454 -12.83 7.58 13.62
N THR A 455 -11.66 7.84 14.19
CA THR A 455 -10.95 6.89 15.07
C THR A 455 -11.17 7.31 16.52
N PRO A 456 -11.87 6.52 17.35
CA PRO A 456 -12.07 6.85 18.76
C PRO A 456 -10.76 6.76 19.55
N PHE A 457 -10.36 7.86 20.18
CA PHE A 457 -9.18 7.88 21.04
C PHE A 457 -9.43 7.15 22.36
N PHE A 458 -8.42 6.40 22.79
CA PHE A 458 -8.44 5.61 24.01
C PHE A 458 -7.93 6.43 25.19
N GLN A 459 -8.64 6.35 26.31
CA GLN A 459 -8.28 7.03 27.57
C GLN A 459 -8.19 6.02 28.71
N PHE A 460 -7.15 6.15 29.53
CA PHE A 460 -6.96 5.32 30.71
C PHE A 460 -7.75 5.83 31.91
N SER A 461 -8.04 4.96 32.88
CA SER A 461 -8.82 5.34 34.09
C SER A 461 -8.14 6.44 34.91
N ASN A 462 -6.81 6.44 34.98
CA ASN A 462 -6.03 7.46 35.67
C ASN A 462 -6.00 8.81 34.92
N GLU A 463 -6.35 8.84 33.63
CA GLU A 463 -6.44 10.07 32.83
C GLU A 463 -7.81 10.74 32.98
N LEU A 464 -8.83 9.96 33.29
CA LEU A 464 -10.20 10.42 33.56
C LEU A 464 -10.40 10.96 34.99
N GLY A 465 -9.34 11.02 35.81
CA GLY A 465 -9.41 11.60 37.15
C GLY A 465 -9.76 13.10 37.10
N ILE A 466 -10.54 13.58 38.08
CA ILE A 466 -10.93 14.99 38.18
C ILE A 466 -9.70 15.91 38.18
N GLU A 467 -8.65 15.54 38.91
CA GLU A 467 -7.41 16.32 39.00
C GLU A 467 -6.71 16.48 37.64
N ASN A 468 -6.63 15.40 36.85
CA ASN A 468 -6.07 15.42 35.50
C ASN A 468 -6.98 16.14 34.51
N SER A 469 -8.29 15.97 34.64
CA SER A 469 -9.28 16.68 33.82
C SER A 469 -9.15 18.19 34.00
N LEU A 470 -9.04 18.66 35.25
CA LEU A 470 -8.82 20.06 35.57
C LEU A 470 -7.48 20.57 35.05
N ALA A 471 -6.38 19.83 35.24
CA ALA A 471 -5.07 20.21 34.73
C ALA A 471 -5.03 20.34 33.20
N LEU A 472 -5.73 19.45 32.48
CA LEU A 472 -5.84 19.51 31.02
C LEU A 472 -6.73 20.66 30.54
N ILE A 473 -7.81 20.98 31.26
CA ILE A 473 -8.64 22.15 30.98
C ILE A 473 -7.82 23.44 31.12
N GLU A 474 -7.09 23.57 32.24
CA GLU A 474 -6.22 24.71 32.54
C GLU A 474 -5.11 24.88 31.49
N ALA A 475 -4.44 23.78 31.12
CA ALA A 475 -3.35 23.83 30.14
C ALA A 475 -3.81 24.24 28.71
N ASN A 476 -5.04 23.88 28.31
CA ASN A 476 -5.56 24.20 26.98
C ASN A 476 -6.30 25.55 26.93
N ASN A 477 -6.67 26.13 28.08
CA ASN A 477 -7.42 27.38 28.17
C ASN A 477 -6.75 28.31 29.20
N PRO A 478 -5.53 28.80 28.91
CA PRO A 478 -4.74 29.59 29.86
C PRO A 478 -5.39 30.94 30.23
N GLU A 479 -6.37 31.39 29.44
CA GLU A 479 -7.20 32.56 29.72
C GLU A 479 -8.34 32.33 30.72
N LEU A 480 -8.61 31.07 31.09
CA LEU A 480 -9.33 30.74 32.32
C LEU A 480 -8.41 31.04 33.50
N LYS A 481 -8.26 32.34 33.82
CA LYS A 481 -7.55 32.76 35.02
C LYS A 481 -8.24 32.14 36.24
N ILE A 482 -7.43 31.59 37.13
CA ILE A 482 -7.85 31.13 38.45
C ILE A 482 -8.21 32.38 39.26
N ASP A 483 -9.39 32.93 39.03
CA ASP A 483 -9.98 33.85 40.00
C ASP A 483 -10.51 33.01 41.17
N LEU A 484 -10.23 33.47 42.40
CA LEU A 484 -10.80 32.89 43.60
C LEU A 484 -12.32 32.95 43.50
N LEU A 485 -13.00 31.88 43.92
CA LEU A 485 -14.47 31.89 44.04
C LEU A 485 -14.86 33.14 44.85
N ASP A 486 -15.80 33.93 44.33
CA ASP A 486 -16.39 35.02 45.10
C ASP A 486 -16.99 34.44 46.39
N ASP A 487 -16.54 34.94 47.54
CA ASP A 487 -16.97 34.49 48.85
C ASP A 487 -18.50 34.57 48.99
N ASP A 488 -19.14 35.56 48.36
CA ASP A 488 -20.59 35.71 48.38
C ASP A 488 -21.30 34.62 47.57
N LEU A 489 -20.75 34.21 46.43
CA LEU A 489 -21.26 33.09 45.63
C LEU A 489 -21.06 31.75 46.36
N TRP A 490 -19.92 31.56 47.00
CA TRP A 490 -19.64 30.36 47.80
C TRP A 490 -20.58 30.24 49.01
N ASN A 491 -20.78 31.34 49.74
CA ASN A 491 -21.69 31.38 50.88
C ASN A 491 -23.15 31.15 50.43
N THR A 492 -23.54 31.69 49.27
CA THR A 492 -24.87 31.46 48.67
C THR A 492 -25.05 30.00 48.28
N PHE A 493 -24.04 29.36 47.68
CA PHE A 493 -24.05 27.95 47.34
C PHE A 493 -24.21 27.07 48.60
N LEU A 494 -23.39 27.29 49.63
CA LEU A 494 -23.47 26.56 50.90
C LEU A 494 -24.84 26.73 51.57
N ALA A 495 -25.41 27.95 51.51
CA ALA A 495 -26.74 28.22 52.05
C ALA A 495 -27.89 27.55 51.26
N SER A 496 -27.65 27.17 50.00
CA SER A 496 -28.60 26.48 49.12
C SER A 496 -28.56 24.95 49.25
N THR A 497 -27.43 24.37 49.70
CA THR A 497 -27.26 22.93 49.94
C THR A 497 -27.44 22.60 51.41
N ARG A 498 -28.66 22.75 51.94
CA ARG A 498 -28.93 22.60 53.39
C ARG A 498 -29.04 21.15 53.83
N SER A 499 -29.31 20.22 52.92
CA SER A 499 -29.34 18.78 53.21
C SER A 499 -28.10 18.04 52.65
N PRO A 500 -27.65 16.97 53.33
CA PRO A 500 -26.56 16.12 52.82
C PRO A 500 -26.84 15.55 51.42
N MET A 501 -28.11 15.28 51.10
CA MET A 501 -28.52 14.73 49.81
C MET A 501 -28.42 15.75 48.67
N GLU A 502 -28.73 17.03 48.94
CA GLU A 502 -28.54 18.13 47.99
C GLU A 502 -27.06 18.42 47.75
N GLY A 503 -26.24 18.37 48.81
CA GLY A 503 -24.78 18.51 48.70
C GLY A 503 -24.16 17.41 47.83
N GLN A 504 -24.59 16.15 48.03
CA GLN A 504 -24.12 15.03 47.22
C GLN A 504 -24.54 15.19 45.74
N LYS A 505 -25.78 15.58 45.48
CA LYS A 505 -26.28 15.81 44.11
C LYS A 505 -25.56 16.97 43.41
N ALA A 506 -25.23 18.04 44.14
CA ALA A 506 -24.45 19.15 43.62
C ALA A 506 -23.02 18.73 43.24
N LEU A 507 -22.36 17.90 44.06
CA LEU A 507 -21.04 17.35 43.75
C LEU A 507 -21.07 16.39 42.55
N GLU A 508 -22.11 15.58 42.41
CA GLU A 508 -22.30 14.72 41.22
C GLU A 508 -22.46 15.54 39.94
N LEU A 509 -23.29 16.59 39.98
CA LEU A 509 -23.45 17.54 38.86
C LEU A 509 -22.13 18.26 38.53
N LEU A 510 -21.38 18.66 39.55
CA LEU A 510 -20.07 19.28 39.36
C LEU A 510 -19.11 18.32 38.65
N SER A 511 -19.03 17.06 39.11
CA SER A 511 -18.18 16.01 38.52
C SER A 511 -18.55 15.72 37.05
N GLN A 512 -19.85 15.66 36.74
CA GLN A 512 -20.33 15.49 35.37
C GLN A 512 -19.96 16.69 34.49
N THR A 513 -20.05 17.91 35.04
CA THR A 513 -19.71 19.14 34.33
C THR A 513 -18.21 19.21 34.02
N ILE A 514 -17.34 18.84 34.97
CA ILE A 514 -15.88 18.73 34.74
C ILE A 514 -15.59 17.73 33.63
N SER A 515 -16.23 16.58 33.67
CA SER A 515 -16.05 15.52 32.67
C SER A 515 -16.48 16.00 31.28
N PHE A 516 -17.60 16.73 31.19
CA PHE A 516 -18.09 17.31 29.93
C PHE A 516 -17.15 18.41 29.39
N LEU A 517 -16.68 19.31 30.26
CA LEU A 517 -15.73 20.37 29.87
C LEU A 517 -14.40 19.79 29.40
N HIS A 518 -13.92 18.73 30.06
CA HIS A 518 -12.72 18.02 29.65
C HIS A 518 -12.86 17.38 28.25
N GLN A 519 -14.03 16.81 27.93
CA GLN A 519 -14.30 16.27 26.59
C GLN A 519 -14.36 17.36 25.50
N CYS A 520 -14.70 18.59 25.87
CA CYS A 520 -14.83 19.72 24.96
C CYS A 520 -13.62 20.67 24.97
N VAL A 521 -12.48 20.27 25.56
CA VAL A 521 -11.38 21.18 25.95
C VAL A 521 -10.82 22.07 24.83
N LYS A 522 -10.93 21.62 23.56
CA LYS A 522 -10.45 22.33 22.36
C LYS A 522 -11.50 23.28 21.74
N ARG A 523 -12.71 23.35 22.27
CA ARG A 523 -13.86 24.11 21.73
C ARG A 523 -14.55 24.99 22.79
N ILE A 524 -13.91 25.22 23.94
CA ILE A 524 -14.48 26.08 24.99
C ILE A 524 -14.39 27.53 24.50
N ASP A 525 -15.54 28.10 24.12
CA ASP A 525 -15.63 29.50 23.71
C ASP A 525 -15.52 30.41 24.96
N PRO A 526 -14.65 31.44 24.98
CA PRO A 526 -14.44 32.33 26.14
C PRO A 526 -15.68 33.08 26.64
N LEU A 527 -16.82 32.98 25.96
CA LEU A 527 -18.10 33.55 26.39
C LEU A 527 -18.93 32.63 27.32
N SER A 528 -18.44 31.42 27.60
CA SER A 528 -19.13 30.43 28.46
C SER A 528 -18.78 30.53 29.96
N VAL A 529 -18.15 31.64 30.37
CA VAL A 529 -17.40 31.83 31.64
C VAL A 529 -18.21 31.70 32.94
N VAL A 530 -19.55 31.65 32.89
CA VAL A 530 -20.40 31.63 34.09
C VAL A 530 -20.38 30.27 34.83
N ILE A 531 -20.01 29.17 34.17
CA ILE A 531 -20.00 27.83 34.80
C ILE A 531 -18.65 27.53 35.49
N LEU A 532 -17.56 28.19 35.07
CA LEU A 532 -16.20 27.84 35.50
C LEU A 532 -15.74 28.51 36.80
N SER A 533 -16.46 29.55 37.27
CA SER A 533 -16.19 30.19 38.55
C SER A 533 -16.45 29.28 39.76
N PHE A 534 -17.09 28.11 39.59
CA PHE A 534 -17.33 27.13 40.67
C PHE A 534 -16.13 26.19 41.00
N PHE A 535 -15.04 26.22 40.23
CA PHE A 535 -14.00 25.17 40.28
C PHE A 535 -12.86 25.37 41.29
N ASN A 536 -12.97 26.31 42.22
CA ASN A 536 -11.87 26.62 43.15
C ASN A 536 -11.99 25.95 44.53
N ILE A 537 -12.11 24.62 44.57
CA ILE A 537 -11.89 23.85 45.81
C ILE A 537 -10.59 23.05 45.65
N LYS A 538 -9.46 23.65 46.04
CA LYS A 538 -8.19 22.94 46.21
C LYS A 538 -7.66 23.11 47.64
N LYS A 539 -7.36 21.96 48.25
CA LYS A 539 -6.47 21.74 49.40
C LYS A 539 -6.90 22.33 50.75
N LYS A 540 -7.74 21.57 51.46
CA LYS A 540 -7.46 21.22 52.85
C LYS A 540 -7.77 19.76 53.10
#